data_AF-A0A1S0TWH1-F1
#
_entry.id   AF-A0A1S0TWH1-F1
#
_cell.length_a   1.000
_cell.length_b   1.000
_cell.length_c   1.000
_cell.angle_alpha   90.00
_cell.angle_beta   90.00
_cell.angle_gamma   90.00
#
_symmetry.space_group_name_H-M   'P 1'
#
loop_
_entity.id
_entity.type
_entity.pdbx_description
1 polymer ?
#
loop_
_entity_poly.entity_id
_entity_poly.type
_entity_poly.pdbx_seq_one_letter_code
_entity_poly.pdbx_strand_id
1 'polypeptide(L)'
;MDADIDVTMNYKQSLNDTNCQQIQYLSLLHDDRIGSIELNLSNFQNISIDKPINGYLIIINNSFYEQTINAQIQVDLTSYTGLVITHVYLFEKMLNIQSKQSMLMK
;
A
#
# COMPACT_ATOMS: atom_id res chain seq x y z
N MET A 1 14.06 8.52 -30.07
CA MET A 1 13.61 7.94 -28.78
C MET A 1 14.66 8.36 -27.79
N ASP A 2 14.41 9.45 -27.06
CA ASP A 2 15.28 9.82 -25.95
C ASP A 2 14.99 8.83 -24.82
N ALA A 3 16.04 8.16 -24.36
CA ALA A 3 15.91 7.28 -23.21
C ALA A 3 15.59 8.14 -21.99
N ASP A 4 14.55 7.80 -21.24
CA ASP A 4 14.24 8.44 -19.97
C ASP A 4 15.44 8.22 -19.02
N ILE A 5 16.17 9.30 -18.73
CA ILE A 5 17.33 9.25 -17.82
C ILE A 5 16.79 9.40 -16.40
N ASP A 6 16.93 8.34 -15.60
CA ASP A 6 16.63 8.39 -14.18
C ASP A 6 17.68 9.25 -13.45
N VAL A 7 17.26 10.43 -13.02
CA VAL A 7 18.07 11.38 -12.26
C VAL A 7 17.73 11.37 -10.76
N THR A 8 16.94 10.41 -10.28
CA THR A 8 16.49 10.34 -8.88
C THR A 8 17.68 10.35 -7.90
N MET A 9 18.76 9.65 -8.24
CA MET A 9 19.99 9.56 -7.45
C MET A 9 20.77 10.88 -7.35
N ASN A 10 20.50 11.85 -8.24
CA ASN A 10 21.10 13.18 -8.15
C ASN A 10 20.50 13.99 -6.99
N TYR A 11 19.30 13.63 -6.54
CA TYR A 11 18.56 14.33 -5.49
C TYR A 11 18.44 13.52 -4.20
N LYS A 12 18.50 12.19 -4.29
CA LYS A 12 18.45 11.29 -3.12
C LYS A 12 19.80 10.58 -2.98
N GLN A 13 20.53 10.89 -1.91
CA GLN A 13 21.76 10.19 -1.56
C GLN A 13 21.46 8.70 -1.37
N SER A 14 22.26 7.82 -1.99
CA SER A 14 22.04 6.37 -1.93
C SER A 14 22.05 5.88 -0.48
N LEU A 15 21.00 5.18 -0.09
CA LEU A 15 20.82 4.54 1.23
C LEU A 15 21.75 3.35 1.51
N ASN A 16 22.86 3.25 0.78
CA ASN A 16 23.77 2.11 0.82
C ASN A 16 25.03 2.33 1.67
N ASP A 17 25.04 3.33 2.55
CA ASP A 17 26.09 3.44 3.57
C ASP A 17 25.51 3.13 4.96
N THR A 18 25.67 1.86 5.32
CA THR A 18 25.71 1.32 6.70
C THR A 18 24.47 1.47 7.59
N ASN A 19 23.81 0.32 7.77
CA ASN A 19 23.29 -0.12 9.07
C ASN A 19 22.06 0.59 9.65
N CYS A 20 21.02 0.85 8.85
CA CYS A 20 19.68 1.14 9.36
C CYS A 20 18.62 0.45 8.50
N GLN A 21 17.77 -0.32 9.18
CA GLN A 21 16.63 -1.06 8.62
C GLN A 21 15.77 -0.14 7.76
N GLN A 22 15.77 -0.34 6.45
CA GLN A 22 14.86 0.38 5.56
C GLN A 22 14.21 -0.56 4.55
N ILE A 23 13.37 -1.45 5.10
CA ILE A 23 12.20 -1.88 4.34
C ILE A 23 11.13 -0.82 4.61
N GLN A 24 11.17 0.27 3.86
CA GLN A 24 10.01 1.17 3.76
C GLN A 24 9.00 0.52 2.81
N TYR A 25 8.35 -0.53 3.31
CA TYR A 25 6.92 -0.69 3.07
C TYR A 25 6.25 0.66 3.34
N LEU A 26 5.14 0.96 2.65
CA LEU A 26 4.22 2.03 3.04
C LEU A 26 3.70 1.76 4.47
N SER A 27 4.53 1.96 5.49
CA SER A 27 4.16 1.86 6.90
C SER A 27 3.55 3.19 7.27
N LEU A 28 2.29 3.37 6.93
CA LEU A 28 1.49 4.50 7.38
C LEU A 28 1.15 4.42 8.89
N LEU A 29 1.67 3.42 9.62
CA LEU A 29 1.42 3.22 11.05
C LEU A 29 2.66 2.60 11.75
N HIS A 30 3.69 3.41 12.04
CA HIS A 30 4.62 3.09 13.12
C HIS A 30 3.94 3.44 14.45
N ASP A 31 3.03 2.56 14.87
CA ASP A 31 2.58 2.46 16.24
C ASP A 31 3.08 1.09 16.72
N ASP A 32 3.87 1.05 17.80
CA ASP A 32 4.55 -0.16 18.31
C ASP A 32 3.58 -1.30 18.68
N ARG A 33 2.27 -1.05 18.61
CA ARG A 33 1.19 -2.02 18.80
C ARG A 33 0.58 -2.57 17.49
N ILE A 34 0.81 -1.90 16.35
CA ILE A 34 0.20 -2.20 15.04
C ILE A 34 1.17 -2.93 14.10
N GLY A 35 2.47 -2.95 14.39
CA GLY A 35 3.54 -3.50 13.54
C GLY A 35 3.45 -5.01 13.18
N SER A 36 2.37 -5.68 13.56
CA SER A 36 2.10 -7.07 13.19
C SER A 36 1.08 -7.23 12.06
N ILE A 37 0.37 -6.19 11.64
CA ILE A 37 -0.50 -6.22 10.46
C ILE A 37 0.21 -5.51 9.30
N GLU A 38 0.37 -6.21 8.18
CA GLU A 38 0.97 -5.69 6.96
C GLU A 38 -0.10 -5.59 5.85
N LEU A 39 -0.06 -4.49 5.09
CA LEU A 39 -1.00 -4.18 4.03
C LEU A 39 -0.25 -4.01 2.71
N ASN A 40 -0.57 -4.84 1.72
CA ASN A 40 0.08 -4.81 0.41
C ASN A 40 -0.96 -4.61 -0.70
N LEU A 41 -0.87 -3.49 -1.41
CA LEU A 41 -1.63 -3.23 -2.63
C LEU A 41 -0.93 -3.89 -3.81
N SER A 42 -1.68 -4.62 -4.63
CA SER A 42 -1.12 -5.38 -5.74
C SER A 42 -2.01 -5.35 -6.97
N ASN A 43 -1.38 -5.56 -8.13
CA ASN A 43 -2.03 -5.65 -9.45
C ASN A 43 -2.64 -4.36 -10.00
N PHE A 44 -2.25 -3.18 -9.49
CA PHE A 44 -2.60 -1.89 -10.08
C PHE A 44 -1.66 -1.53 -11.23
N GLN A 45 -1.65 -2.35 -12.29
CA GLN A 45 -0.80 -2.18 -13.47
C GLN A 45 -1.64 -2.12 -14.75
N ASN A 46 -1.10 -1.53 -15.82
CA ASN A 46 -1.73 -1.46 -17.15
C ASN A 46 -3.17 -0.89 -17.14
N ILE A 47 -3.41 0.08 -16.26
CA ILE A 47 -4.69 0.77 -16.13
C ILE A 47 -4.94 1.58 -17.42
N SER A 48 -6.15 1.47 -17.96
CA SER A 48 -6.57 2.22 -19.13
C SER A 48 -7.80 3.05 -18.78
N ILE A 49 -7.91 4.22 -19.41
CA ILE A 49 -9.14 5.01 -19.39
C ILE A 49 -10.28 4.17 -19.99
N ASP A 50 -11.48 4.33 -19.45
CA ASP A 50 -12.72 3.62 -19.86
C ASP A 50 -12.74 2.09 -19.62
N LYS A 51 -11.76 1.54 -18.90
CA LYS A 51 -11.78 0.14 -18.45
C LYS A 51 -11.85 0.04 -16.92
N PRO A 52 -12.51 -1.00 -16.36
CA PRO A 52 -12.48 -1.24 -14.93
C PRO A 52 -11.05 -1.40 -14.41
N ILE A 53 -10.75 -0.77 -13.27
CA ILE A 53 -9.49 -0.94 -12.55
C ILE A 53 -9.64 -2.18 -11.67
N ASN A 54 -8.80 -3.18 -11.92
CA ASN A 54 -8.78 -4.42 -11.13
C ASN A 54 -7.51 -4.46 -10.30
N GLY A 55 -7.65 -4.44 -8.98
CA GLY A 55 -6.55 -4.62 -8.03
C GLY A 55 -7.00 -5.47 -6.87
N TYR A 56 -6.09 -5.76 -5.95
CA TYR A 56 -6.44 -6.39 -4.69
C TYR A 56 -5.53 -5.90 -3.57
N LEU A 57 -6.06 -5.96 -2.36
CA LEU A 57 -5.35 -5.70 -1.12
C LEU A 57 -5.06 -7.04 -0.43
N ILE A 58 -3.81 -7.26 -0.08
CA ILE A 58 -3.39 -8.38 0.77
C ILE A 58 -3.21 -7.82 2.18
N ILE A 59 -3.85 -8.46 3.15
CA ILE A 59 -3.68 -8.15 4.57
C ILE A 59 -3.04 -9.36 5.25
N ILE A 60 -1.91 -9.17 5.90
CA ILE A 60 -1.12 -10.23 6.53
C ILE A 60 -1.06 -9.96 8.03
N ASN A 61 -1.47 -10.94 8.83
CA ASN A 61 -1.29 -10.91 10.28
C ASN A 61 -0.01 -11.66 10.65
N ASN A 62 1.08 -10.93 10.83
CA ASN A 62 2.38 -11.41 11.29
C ASN A 62 2.44 -11.61 12.82
N SER A 63 1.36 -11.41 13.58
CA SER A 63 1.35 -11.67 15.02
C SER A 63 1.23 -13.17 15.33
N PHE A 64 1.36 -13.50 16.62
CA PHE A 64 1.16 -14.87 17.12
C PHE A 64 -0.30 -15.16 17.52
N TYR A 65 -1.20 -14.18 17.39
CA TYR A 65 -2.59 -14.28 17.85
C TYR A 65 -3.56 -13.89 16.73
N GLU A 66 -4.82 -14.28 16.87
CA GLU A 66 -5.89 -13.81 15.99
C GLU A 66 -6.15 -12.31 16.25
N GLN A 67 -6.43 -11.57 15.19
CA GLN A 67 -6.78 -10.16 15.27
C GLN A 67 -8.05 -9.87 14.49
N THR A 68 -8.92 -9.06 15.08
CA THR A 68 -10.05 -8.44 14.38
C THR A 68 -9.63 -7.06 13.90
N ILE A 69 -9.67 -6.84 12.59
CA ILE A 69 -9.34 -5.58 11.96
C ILE A 69 -10.56 -5.01 11.25
N ASN A 70 -10.65 -3.67 11.17
CA ASN A 70 -11.57 -3.01 10.26
C ASN A 70 -10.76 -2.48 9.07
N ALA A 71 -10.96 -3.07 7.90
CA ALA A 71 -10.30 -2.66 6.67
C ALA A 71 -11.18 -1.67 5.92
N GLN A 72 -10.63 -0.51 5.58
CA GLN A 72 -11.26 0.52 4.75
C GLN A 72 -10.40 0.78 3.52
N ILE A 73 -11.01 0.74 2.34
CA ILE A 73 -10.38 1.05 1.05
C ILE A 73 -11.13 2.23 0.45
N GLN A 74 -10.40 3.30 0.20
CA GLN A 74 -10.90 4.50 -0.46
C GLN A 74 -10.11 4.73 -1.75
N VAL A 75 -10.81 5.04 -2.85
CA VAL A 75 -10.21 5.41 -4.12
C VAL A 75 -10.68 6.81 -4.50
N ASP A 76 -9.71 7.70 -4.67
CA ASP A 76 -9.93 9.10 -4.97
C ASP A 76 -9.43 9.45 -6.37
N LEU A 77 -10.17 10.32 -7.05
CA LEU A 77 -9.67 11.01 -8.22
C LEU A 77 -8.85 12.20 -7.74
N THR A 78 -7.54 12.16 -7.98
CA THR A 78 -6.60 13.18 -7.52
C THR A 78 -5.91 13.82 -8.72
N SER A 79 -5.77 15.15 -8.70
CA SER A 79 -4.97 15.87 -9.67
C SER A 79 -3.47 15.57 -9.50
N TYR A 80 -2.66 15.88 -10.51
CA TYR A 80 -1.20 15.70 -10.43
C TYR A 80 -0.52 16.52 -9.33
N THR A 81 -1.19 17.56 -8.81
CA THR A 81 -0.71 18.38 -7.68
C THR A 81 -1.08 17.81 -6.31
N GLY A 82 -1.84 16.71 -6.27
CA GLY A 82 -2.30 16.09 -5.02
C GLY A 82 -3.66 16.58 -4.54
N LEU A 83 -4.33 17.50 -5.25
CA LEU A 83 -5.69 17.92 -4.89
C LEU A 83 -6.70 16.78 -5.19
N VAL A 84 -7.43 16.34 -4.18
CA VAL A 84 -8.57 15.41 -4.32
C VAL A 84 -9.74 16.13 -4.99
N ILE A 85 -10.19 15.59 -6.12
CA ILE A 85 -11.30 16.11 -6.91
C ILE A 85 -12.61 15.47 -6.45
N THR A 86 -12.64 14.14 -6.32
CA THR A 86 -13.82 13.40 -5.85
C THR A 86 -13.45 12.02 -5.32
N HIS A 87 -14.28 11.50 -4.40
CA HIS A 87 -14.24 10.11 -3.95
C HIS A 87 -14.98 9.23 -4.98
N VAL A 88 -14.32 8.20 -5.48
CA VAL A 88 -14.83 7.34 -6.57
C VAL A 88 -15.34 6.00 -6.03
N TYR A 89 -14.72 5.50 -4.97
CA TYR A 89 -15.07 4.21 -4.38
C TYR A 89 -14.73 4.18 -2.90
N LEU A 90 -15.62 3.60 -2.09
CA LEU A 90 -15.41 3.33 -0.68
C LEU A 90 -15.88 1.90 -0.38
N PHE A 91 -15.03 1.16 0.31
CA PHE A 91 -15.33 -0.19 0.76
C PHE A 91 -14.82 -0.40 2.17
N GLU A 92 -15.69 -0.92 3.03
CA GLU A 92 -15.40 -1.16 4.44
C GLU A 92 -15.76 -2.60 4.80
N LYS A 93 -14.88 -3.27 5.54
CA LYS A 93 -15.11 -4.63 5.99
C LYS A 93 -14.35 -4.94 7.27
N MET A 94 -15.08 -5.46 8.26
CA MET A 94 -14.50 -6.09 9.43
C MET A 94 -14.03 -7.50 9.08
N LEU A 95 -12.79 -7.83 9.45
CA LEU A 95 -12.15 -9.11 9.18
C LEU A 95 -11.55 -9.68 10.46
N ASN A 96 -11.73 -10.98 10.66
CA ASN A 96 -10.97 -11.74 11.65
C ASN A 96 -9.87 -12.51 10.90
N ILE A 97 -8.61 -12.24 11.25
CA ILE A 97 -7.44 -12.82 10.59
C ILE A 97 -6.64 -13.59 11.62
N GLN A 98 -6.45 -14.88 11.38
CA GLN A 98 -5.72 -15.75 12.29
C GLN A 98 -4.22 -15.41 12.34
N SER A 99 -3.57 -15.89 13.38
CA SER A 99 -2.12 -15.83 13.54
C SER A 99 -1.39 -16.33 12.28
N LYS A 100 -0.41 -15.57 11.80
CA LYS A 100 0.40 -15.87 10.60
C LYS A 100 -0.40 -16.09 9.31
N GLN A 101 -1.63 -15.60 9.24
CA GLN A 101 -2.50 -15.76 8.08
C GLN A 101 -2.42 -14.55 7.15
N SER A 102 -2.52 -14.81 5.84
CA SER A 102 -2.71 -13.81 4.79
C SER A 102 -4.12 -13.90 4.21
N MET A 103 -4.77 -12.76 4.04
CA MET A 103 -6.11 -12.64 3.46
C MET A 103 -6.10 -11.69 2.27
N LEU A 104 -6.76 -12.10 1.18
CA LEU A 104 -6.88 -11.31 -0.04
C LEU A 104 -8.27 -10.68 -0.13
N MET A 105 -8.32 -9.37 -0.35
CA MET A 105 -9.54 -8.60 -0.60
C MET A 105 -9.53 -8.09 -2.04
N LYS A 106 -10.63 -8.34 -2.77
CA LYS A 106 -10.86 -7.88 -4.14
C LYS A 106 -12.04 -6.92 -4.15
#